data_AF-A0A1E7L4C0-F1
#
_entry.id   AF-A0A1E7L4C0-F1
#
_cell.length_a   1.000
_cell.length_b   1.000
_cell.length_c   1.000
_cell.angle_alpha   90.00
_cell.angle_beta   90.00
_cell.angle_gamma   90.00
#
_symmetry.space_group_name_H-M   'P 1'
#
loop_
_entity.id
_entity.type
_entity.pdbx_description
1 polymer ?
#
loop_
_entity_poly.entity_id
_entity_poly.type
_entity_poly.pdbx_seq_one_letter_code
_entity_poly.pdbx_strand_id
1 'polypeptide(L)'
;MVGGPWESTGARVYLDRELPPGGAREYTAARKRGVRSFTMWTDPHRLKTWARVVTAPDDEKAPSRYEVYDGSDRFVGSVTRERSFTHGHLRTRWTAQQEGRAAAVGYKGRLAWWAVWWLIFPVQCVLAPAMLFSDGDIFRAPRRIGYRHGGTRVLDYGSGMQNHFHLTAVHAPDWNPQMLAALLALHTSHDGIMGDSWDKGADETANPAVPRSG
;
A
#
# COMPACT_ATOMS: atom_id res chain seq x y z
N MET A 1 -10.24 26.13 -26.43
CA MET A 1 -10.72 25.20 -25.40
C MET A 1 -9.97 23.89 -25.57
N VAL A 2 -8.97 23.63 -24.74
CA VAL A 2 -8.17 22.40 -24.76
C VAL A 2 -8.50 21.64 -23.47
N GLY A 3 -9.23 20.54 -23.60
CA GLY A 3 -9.50 19.63 -22.48
C GLY A 3 -8.22 18.89 -22.10
N GLY A 4 -7.75 19.13 -20.87
CA GLY A 4 -6.62 18.41 -20.30
C GLY A 4 -6.95 16.94 -20.03
N PRO A 5 -5.97 16.02 -20.14
CA PRO A 5 -6.19 14.59 -20.03
C PRO A 5 -6.37 14.17 -18.56
N TRP A 6 -7.60 13.83 -18.17
CA TRP A 6 -7.96 12.86 -17.12
C TRP A 6 -7.05 12.76 -15.87
N GLU A 7 -6.83 13.88 -15.17
CA GLU A 7 -6.18 13.83 -13.84
C GLU A 7 -7.24 13.70 -12.72
N SER A 8 -7.18 12.57 -12.01
CA SER A 8 -7.73 12.35 -10.67
C SER A 8 -9.26 12.38 -10.51
N THR A 9 -9.94 11.32 -10.94
CA THR A 9 -11.29 10.98 -10.43
C THR A 9 -11.19 10.37 -9.01
N GLY A 10 -10.50 11.03 -8.09
CA GLY A 10 -10.23 10.53 -6.75
C GLY A 10 -10.45 11.60 -5.70
N ALA A 11 -11.32 11.32 -4.72
CA ALA A 11 -11.45 12.17 -3.55
C ALA A 11 -10.14 12.15 -2.75
N ARG A 12 -9.66 13.33 -2.33
CA ARG A 12 -8.55 13.43 -1.38
C ARG A 12 -9.03 12.89 -0.03
N VAL A 13 -8.32 11.90 0.50
CA VAL A 13 -8.56 11.32 1.82
C VAL A 13 -7.35 11.55 2.72
N TYR A 14 -7.60 11.78 4.00
CA TYR A 14 -6.56 12.02 4.99
C TYR A 14 -6.39 10.76 5.84
N LEU A 15 -5.18 10.22 5.88
CA LEU A 15 -4.87 8.97 6.58
C LEU A 15 -4.40 9.26 8.00
N ASP A 16 -4.93 8.51 8.96
CA ASP A 16 -4.48 8.53 10.34
C ASP A 16 -4.28 7.11 10.86
N ARG A 17 -3.09 6.81 11.36
CA ARG A 17 -2.78 5.51 11.94
C ARG A 17 -3.45 5.37 13.30
N GLU A 18 -3.99 4.20 13.58
CA GLU A 18 -4.55 3.90 14.89
C GLU A 18 -3.44 3.39 15.80
N LEU A 19 -3.20 4.09 16.92
CA LEU A 19 -2.20 3.69 17.89
C LEU A 19 -2.81 2.71 18.91
N PRO A 20 -2.15 1.57 19.18
CA PRO A 20 -2.56 0.68 20.25
C PRO A 20 -2.32 1.35 21.62
N PRO A 21 -2.89 0.80 22.72
CA PRO A 21 -2.73 1.38 24.06
C PRO A 21 -1.27 1.61 24.50
N GLY A 22 -0.32 0.78 24.06
CA GLY A 22 1.12 0.95 24.31
C GLY A 22 1.83 1.92 23.35
N GLY A 23 1.10 2.68 22.54
CA GLY A 23 1.60 3.80 21.75
C GLY A 23 2.48 3.41 20.55
N ALA A 24 3.38 4.31 20.15
CA ALA A 24 4.15 4.21 18.91
C ALA A 24 5.11 3.01 18.85
N ARG A 25 5.66 2.59 20.00
CA ARG A 25 6.56 1.43 20.09
C ARG A 25 5.81 0.12 19.80
N GLU A 26 4.66 -0.06 20.43
CA GLU A 26 3.80 -1.21 20.20
C GLU A 26 3.26 -1.22 18.77
N TYR A 27 2.86 -0.05 18.25
CA TYR A 27 2.51 0.10 16.83
C TYR A 27 3.64 -0.37 15.91
N THR A 28 4.87 0.05 16.17
CA THR A 28 6.04 -0.32 15.36
C THR A 28 6.31 -1.83 15.40
N ALA A 29 6.18 -2.45 16.58
CA ALA A 29 6.32 -3.90 16.73
C ALA A 29 5.21 -4.67 16.00
N ALA A 30 3.95 -4.25 16.17
CA ALA A 30 2.80 -4.81 15.46
C ALA A 30 2.96 -4.64 13.94
N ARG A 31 3.50 -3.50 13.52
CA ARG A 31 3.80 -3.18 12.13
C ARG A 31 4.83 -4.12 11.50
N LYS A 32 5.88 -4.49 12.24
CA LYS A 32 6.87 -5.50 11.80
C LYS A 32 6.23 -6.87 11.59
N ARG A 33 5.20 -7.20 12.37
CA ARG A 33 4.39 -8.42 12.18
C ARG A 33 3.43 -8.32 11.00
N GLY A 34 3.15 -7.11 10.51
CA GLY A 34 2.23 -6.86 9.39
C GLY A 34 0.90 -6.24 9.83
N VAL A 35 0.68 -6.04 11.14
CA VAL A 35 -0.56 -5.41 11.63
C VAL A 35 -0.60 -3.97 11.12
N ARG A 36 -1.75 -3.56 10.59
CA ARG A 36 -2.09 -2.18 10.22
C ARG A 36 -3.55 -1.93 10.55
N SER A 37 -3.78 -0.88 11.34
CA SER A 37 -5.10 -0.30 11.55
C SER A 37 -5.01 1.20 11.33
N PHE A 38 -5.94 1.75 10.56
CA PHE A 38 -5.96 3.16 10.24
C PHE A 38 -7.34 3.64 9.83
N THR A 39 -7.57 4.94 10.02
CA THR A 39 -8.79 5.63 9.63
C THR A 39 -8.48 6.58 8.47
N MET A 40 -9.38 6.60 7.50
CA MET A 40 -9.41 7.56 6.40
C MET A 40 -10.50 8.59 6.68
N TRP A 41 -10.14 9.87 6.61
CA TRP A 41 -11.03 11.00 6.84
C TRP A 41 -11.32 11.74 5.54
N THR A 42 -12.53 12.30 5.41
CA THR A 42 -12.90 13.13 4.27
C THR A 42 -12.26 14.51 4.32
N ASP A 43 -11.85 14.95 5.51
CA ASP A 43 -11.39 16.30 5.79
C ASP A 43 -10.14 16.26 6.70
N PRO A 44 -9.29 17.29 6.66
CA PRO A 44 -8.09 17.35 7.47
C PRO A 44 -8.38 17.53 8.97
N HIS A 45 -9.56 18.02 9.33
CA HIS A 45 -9.99 18.24 10.72
C HIS A 45 -10.56 16.99 11.37
N ARG A 46 -10.59 15.85 10.65
CA ARG A 46 -11.02 14.54 11.14
C ARG A 46 -12.46 14.57 11.67
N LEU A 47 -13.33 15.34 11.02
CA LEU A 47 -14.73 15.48 11.44
C LEU A 47 -15.57 14.31 10.95
N LYS A 48 -15.27 13.79 9.76
CA LYS A 48 -16.03 12.70 9.16
C LYS A 48 -15.15 11.58 8.65
N THR A 49 -15.38 10.39 9.18
CA THR A 49 -14.73 9.16 8.71
C THR A 49 -15.26 8.81 7.33
N TRP A 50 -14.34 8.56 6.41
CA TRP A 50 -14.63 8.05 5.07
C TRP A 50 -14.64 6.52 5.05
N ALA A 51 -13.63 5.92 5.68
CA ALA A 51 -13.44 4.48 5.78
C ALA A 51 -12.46 4.14 6.91
N ARG A 52 -12.54 2.91 7.41
CA ARG A 52 -11.66 2.39 8.45
C ARG A 52 -11.12 1.04 8.02
N VAL A 53 -9.84 0.81 8.29
CA VAL A 53 -9.17 -0.45 8.00
C VAL A 53 -8.67 -1.03 9.30
N VAL A 54 -9.02 -2.28 9.56
CA VAL A 54 -8.53 -3.01 10.72
C VAL A 54 -7.90 -4.32 10.30
N THR A 55 -6.88 -4.73 11.04
CA THR A 55 -6.32 -6.07 10.90
C THR A 55 -7.25 -7.05 11.60
N ALA A 56 -7.74 -8.06 10.87
CA ALA A 56 -8.49 -9.14 11.48
C ALA A 56 -7.55 -9.98 12.36
N PRO A 57 -8.01 -10.46 13.53
CA PRO A 57 -7.24 -11.40 14.33
C PRO A 57 -6.97 -12.65 13.49
N ASP A 58 -5.70 -13.05 13.44
CA ASP A 58 -5.23 -14.24 12.72
C ASP A 58 -4.49 -15.09 13.76
N ASP A 59 -5.06 -16.24 14.13
CA ASP A 59 -4.67 -16.99 15.33
C ASP A 59 -3.30 -17.68 15.21
N GLU A 60 -2.75 -17.88 14.00
CA GLU A 60 -1.61 -18.79 13.84
C GLU A 60 -0.43 -18.33 12.99
N LYS A 61 -0.44 -17.15 12.35
CA LYS A 61 0.77 -16.51 11.79
C LYS A 61 0.45 -15.07 11.38
N ALA A 62 1.51 -14.26 11.30
CA ALA A 62 1.51 -12.85 10.92
C ALA A 62 0.31 -12.41 10.08
N PRO A 63 -0.41 -11.34 10.49
CA PRO A 63 -1.72 -10.98 9.97
C PRO A 63 -1.77 -10.97 8.45
N SER A 64 -2.64 -11.83 7.96
CA SER A 64 -2.83 -12.03 6.53
C SER A 64 -3.99 -11.19 6.00
N ARG A 65 -4.94 -10.75 6.84
CA ARG A 65 -6.23 -10.19 6.41
C ARG A 65 -6.54 -8.84 7.05
N TYR A 66 -6.93 -7.89 6.21
CA TYR A 66 -7.41 -6.56 6.58
C TYR A 66 -8.87 -6.45 6.18
N GLU A 67 -9.69 -5.94 7.08
CA GLU A 67 -11.10 -5.65 6.84
C GLU A 67 -11.28 -4.16 6.63
N VAL A 68 -12.11 -3.82 5.65
CA VAL A 68 -12.40 -2.44 5.25
C VAL A 68 -13.85 -2.16 5.60
N TYR A 69 -14.05 -1.10 6.36
CA TYR A 69 -15.34 -0.59 6.77
C TYR A 69 -15.54 0.80 6.17
N ASP A 70 -16.77 1.17 5.85
CA ASP A 70 -17.10 2.53 5.42
C ASP A 70 -17.23 3.49 6.62
N GLY A 71 -17.50 4.77 6.34
CA GLY A 71 -17.70 5.79 7.37
C GLY A 71 -18.91 5.58 8.28
N SER A 72 -19.79 4.62 7.97
CA SER A 72 -20.93 4.21 8.80
C SER A 72 -20.68 2.87 9.51
N ASP A 73 -19.43 2.41 9.49
CA ASP A 73 -19.00 1.13 10.05
C ASP A 73 -19.62 -0.12 9.39
N ARG A 74 -20.13 0.02 8.17
CA ARG A 74 -20.56 -1.13 7.37
C ARG A 74 -19.37 -1.79 6.72
N PHE A 75 -19.30 -3.11 6.78
CA PHE A 75 -18.27 -3.89 6.07
C PHE A 75 -18.36 -3.63 4.56
N VAL A 76 -17.23 -3.36 3.92
CA VAL A 76 -17.11 -3.10 2.48
C VAL A 76 -16.42 -4.25 1.77
N GLY A 77 -15.46 -4.88 2.45
CA GLY A 77 -14.64 -5.93 1.87
C GLY A 77 -13.41 -6.25 2.71
N SER A 78 -12.58 -7.14 2.19
CA SER A 78 -11.33 -7.54 2.81
C SER A 78 -10.18 -7.59 1.83
N VAL A 79 -8.99 -7.29 2.32
CA VAL A 79 -7.72 -7.38 1.60
C VAL A 79 -6.86 -8.40 2.32
N THR A 80 -6.39 -9.41 1.61
CA THR A 80 -5.49 -10.43 2.14
C THR A 80 -4.11 -10.28 1.52
N ARG A 81 -3.06 -10.32 2.34
CA ARG A 81 -1.66 -10.27 1.94
C ARG A 81 -0.95 -11.54 2.41
N GLU A 82 -0.56 -12.38 1.46
CA GLU A 82 0.28 -13.54 1.71
C GLU A 82 1.73 -13.19 1.37
N ARG A 83 2.66 -13.48 2.30
CA ARG A 83 4.09 -13.19 2.10
C ARG A 83 4.73 -14.21 1.14
N SER A 84 5.76 -13.77 0.43
CA SER A 84 6.60 -14.66 -0.38
C SER A 84 7.23 -15.76 0.48
N PHE A 85 7.44 -16.92 -0.12
CA PHE A 85 7.96 -18.15 0.49
C PHE A 85 7.13 -18.66 1.67
N THR A 86 5.87 -18.23 1.78
CA THR A 86 4.90 -18.73 2.75
C THR A 86 3.81 -19.48 1.99
N HIS A 87 3.29 -20.59 2.53
CA HIS A 87 2.19 -21.37 1.93
C HIS A 87 2.44 -21.82 0.47
N GLY A 88 3.69 -22.12 0.11
CA GLY A 88 4.04 -22.60 -1.25
C GLY A 88 4.08 -21.51 -2.33
N HIS A 89 3.88 -20.24 -1.98
CA HIS A 89 3.93 -19.13 -2.93
C HIS A 89 5.33 -18.50 -3.00
N LEU A 90 5.92 -18.43 -4.19
CA LEU A 90 7.23 -17.80 -4.41
C LEU A 90 7.19 -16.26 -4.31
N ARG A 91 5.99 -15.65 -4.21
CA ARG A 91 5.79 -14.21 -4.36
C ARG A 91 4.76 -13.70 -3.37
N THR A 92 4.88 -12.42 -2.98
CA THR A 92 3.84 -11.78 -2.17
C THR A 92 2.58 -11.66 -3.02
N ARG A 93 1.50 -12.30 -2.55
CA ARG A 93 0.18 -12.28 -3.18
C ARG A 93 -0.72 -11.35 -2.40
N TRP A 94 -1.46 -10.53 -3.13
CA TRP A 94 -2.50 -9.68 -2.60
C TRP A 94 -3.84 -10.12 -3.18
N THR A 95 -4.84 -10.26 -2.34
CA THR A 95 -6.20 -10.62 -2.74
C THR A 95 -7.12 -9.53 -2.22
N ALA A 96 -7.82 -8.84 -3.11
CA ALA A 96 -8.82 -7.83 -2.76
C ALA A 96 -10.21 -8.40 -3.05
N GLN A 97 -11.06 -8.51 -2.04
CA GLN A 97 -12.41 -9.03 -2.16
C GLN A 97 -13.40 -8.00 -1.61
N GLN A 98 -14.28 -7.50 -2.48
CA GLN A 98 -15.40 -6.65 -2.07
C GLN A 98 -16.58 -7.52 -1.66
N GLU A 99 -17.40 -7.04 -0.72
CA GLU A 99 -18.65 -7.70 -0.35
C GLU A 99 -19.53 -7.95 -1.60
N GLY A 100 -20.05 -9.18 -1.72
CA GLY A 100 -20.90 -9.59 -2.85
C GLY A 100 -20.19 -9.73 -4.20
N ARG A 101 -18.86 -9.54 -4.28
CA ARG A 101 -18.08 -9.69 -5.51
C ARG A 101 -17.00 -10.74 -5.35
N ALA A 102 -16.59 -11.29 -6.49
CA ALA A 102 -15.52 -12.27 -6.52
C ALA A 102 -14.14 -11.62 -6.33
N ALA A 103 -13.22 -12.37 -5.73
CA ALA A 103 -11.92 -11.84 -5.35
C ALA A 103 -11.02 -11.53 -6.56
N ALA A 104 -10.30 -10.42 -6.48
CA ALA A 104 -9.25 -10.02 -7.42
C ALA A 104 -7.88 -10.30 -6.82
N VAL A 105 -7.01 -10.98 -7.56
CA VAL A 105 -5.68 -11.41 -7.07
C VAL A 105 -4.58 -10.68 -7.84
N GLY A 106 -3.67 -10.04 -7.12
CA GLY A 106 -2.47 -9.39 -7.64
C GLY A 106 -1.20 -9.98 -7.05
N TYR A 107 -0.11 -9.98 -7.82
CA TYR A 107 1.20 -10.44 -7.38
C TYR A 107 2.20 -9.29 -7.41
N LYS A 108 2.99 -9.11 -6.34
CA LYS A 108 3.99 -8.03 -6.27
C LYS A 108 5.17 -8.28 -7.22
N GLY A 109 5.43 -7.36 -8.16
CA GLY A 109 6.56 -7.36 -9.09
C GLY A 109 6.26 -7.89 -10.51
N ARG A 110 7.24 -7.81 -11.43
CA ARG A 110 7.20 -8.51 -12.73
C ARG A 110 8.24 -9.63 -12.74
N LEU A 111 7.83 -10.86 -13.08
CA LEU A 111 8.76 -11.97 -13.36
C LEU A 111 9.79 -11.59 -14.43
N ALA A 112 9.36 -10.87 -15.46
CA ALA A 112 10.24 -10.36 -16.52
C ALA A 112 11.34 -9.42 -16.00
N TRP A 113 11.08 -8.65 -14.93
CA TRP A 113 12.10 -7.78 -14.35
C TRP A 113 13.17 -8.55 -13.60
N TRP A 114 12.82 -9.68 -12.98
CA TRP A 114 13.81 -10.60 -12.39
C TRP A 114 14.77 -11.14 -13.45
N ALA A 115 14.29 -11.47 -14.65
CA ALA A 115 15.15 -11.89 -15.76
C ALA A 115 16.07 -10.77 -16.26
N VAL A 116 15.53 -9.55 -16.42
CA VAL A 116 16.32 -8.37 -16.80
C VAL A 116 17.36 -8.02 -15.72
N TRP A 117 17.00 -8.13 -14.44
CA TRP A 117 17.90 -7.90 -13.32
C TRP A 117 19.08 -8.88 -13.35
N TRP A 118 18.83 -10.18 -13.60
CA TRP A 118 19.89 -11.18 -13.79
C TRP A 118 20.77 -10.92 -15.01
N LEU A 119 20.21 -10.37 -16.09
CA LEU A 119 20.98 -9.99 -17.30
C LEU A 119 21.89 -8.79 -17.07
N ILE A 120 21.47 -7.84 -16.22
CA ILE A 120 22.23 -6.62 -15.93
C ILE A 120 23.21 -6.83 -14.77
N PHE A 121 23.02 -7.85 -13.93
CA PHE A 121 23.88 -8.16 -12.79
C PHE A 121 25.38 -8.30 -13.14
N PRO A 122 25.80 -9.00 -14.22
CA PRO A 122 27.22 -9.09 -14.59
C PRO A 122 27.82 -7.73 -14.96
N VAL A 123 27.04 -6.89 -15.66
CA VAL A 123 27.44 -5.54 -16.06
C VAL A 123 27.56 -4.63 -14.83
N GLN A 124 26.66 -4.77 -13.86
CA GLN A 124 26.74 -4.05 -12.58
C GLN A 124 27.97 -4.46 -11.77
N CYS A 125 28.36 -5.73 -11.74
CA CYS A 125 29.59 -6.17 -11.07
C CYS A 125 30.84 -5.54 -11.69
N VAL A 126 30.86 -5.35 -13.02
CA VAL A 126 31.99 -4.71 -13.72
C VAL A 126 32.01 -3.19 -13.50
N LEU A 127 30.84 -2.55 -13.43
CA LEU A 127 30.71 -1.09 -13.24
C LEU A 127 30.69 -0.65 -11.78
N ALA A 128 30.46 -1.55 -10.82
CA ALA A 128 30.42 -1.25 -9.39
C ALA A 128 31.66 -0.49 -8.87
N PRO A 129 32.90 -0.78 -9.31
CA PRO A 129 34.08 0.01 -8.92
C PRO A 129 34.04 1.45 -9.43
N ALA A 130 33.46 1.68 -10.62
CA ALA A 130 33.31 3.01 -11.21
C ALA A 130 32.16 3.81 -10.57
N MET A 131 31.14 3.12 -10.04
CA MET A 131 29.98 3.74 -9.38
C MET A 131 30.29 4.27 -7.98
N LEU A 132 31.39 3.87 -7.33
CA LEU A 132 31.84 4.46 -6.07
C LEU A 132 32.17 5.97 -6.17
N PHE A 133 32.33 6.50 -7.39
CA PHE A 133 32.60 7.91 -7.67
C PHE A 133 31.39 8.67 -8.26
N SER A 134 30.24 8.01 -8.35
CA SER A 134 29.04 8.50 -9.00
C SER A 134 27.88 8.47 -8.02
N ASP A 135 27.28 9.62 -7.75
CA ASP A 135 26.13 9.81 -6.84
C ASP A 135 24.81 9.33 -7.49
N GLY A 136 24.86 8.18 -8.17
CA GLY A 136 23.82 7.68 -9.05
C GLY A 136 22.78 6.86 -8.30
N ASP A 137 21.58 7.42 -8.14
CA ASP A 137 20.39 6.76 -7.59
C ASP A 137 20.09 5.46 -8.37
N ILE A 138 20.32 4.32 -7.73
CA ILE A 138 20.33 3.00 -8.37
C ILE A 138 18.91 2.59 -8.75
N PHE A 139 18.67 2.42 -10.05
CA PHE A 139 17.60 1.66 -10.72
C PHE A 139 16.46 1.16 -9.81
N ARG A 140 15.54 2.07 -9.46
CA ARG A 140 14.34 1.72 -8.71
C ARG A 140 13.40 0.90 -9.61
N ALA A 141 13.25 -0.39 -9.32
CA ALA A 141 12.35 -1.27 -10.07
C ALA A 141 10.91 -0.70 -10.06
N PRO A 142 10.23 -0.59 -11.22
CA PRO A 142 8.86 -0.10 -11.28
C PRO A 142 7.94 -1.04 -10.48
N ARG A 143 7.39 -0.51 -9.38
CA ARG A 143 6.53 -1.25 -8.45
C ARG A 143 5.12 -1.32 -9.02
N ARG A 144 4.86 -2.32 -9.87
CA ARG A 144 3.52 -2.60 -10.38
C ARG A 144 2.90 -3.87 -9.79
N ILE A 145 1.60 -3.83 -9.52
CA ILE A 145 0.78 -4.97 -9.10
C ILE A 145 -0.51 -4.95 -9.91
N GLY A 146 -0.61 -5.85 -10.90
CA GLY A 146 -1.84 -6.03 -11.66
C GLY A 146 -2.76 -7.05 -10.98
N TYR A 147 -3.95 -6.63 -10.58
CA TYR A 147 -4.98 -7.51 -10.04
C TYR A 147 -5.79 -8.13 -11.16
N ARG A 148 -6.07 -9.43 -11.03
CA ARG A 148 -6.85 -10.19 -11.99
C ARG A 148 -8.01 -10.92 -11.31
N HIS A 149 -9.13 -10.97 -12.00
CA HIS A 149 -10.28 -11.80 -11.67
C HIS A 149 -10.63 -12.64 -12.90
N GLY A 150 -10.76 -13.96 -12.76
CA GLY A 150 -11.03 -14.86 -13.90
C GLY A 150 -10.01 -14.76 -15.05
N GLY A 151 -8.75 -14.40 -14.76
CA GLY A 151 -7.69 -14.19 -15.76
C GLY A 151 -7.65 -12.78 -16.36
N THR A 152 -8.74 -12.02 -16.27
CA THR A 152 -8.88 -10.65 -16.75
C THR A 152 -8.32 -9.65 -15.74
N ARG A 153 -7.57 -8.64 -16.20
CA ARG A 153 -7.08 -7.58 -15.33
C ARG A 153 -8.22 -6.64 -14.95
N VAL A 154 -8.35 -6.38 -13.65
CA VAL A 154 -9.41 -5.53 -13.09
C VAL A 154 -8.87 -4.29 -12.39
N LEU A 155 -7.68 -4.36 -11.79
CA LEU A 155 -6.96 -3.21 -11.21
C LEU A 155 -5.49 -3.23 -11.61
N ASP A 156 -4.86 -2.08 -11.68
CA ASP A 156 -3.41 -1.93 -11.81
C ASP A 156 -2.90 -0.92 -10.78
N TYR A 157 -2.09 -1.39 -9.84
CA TYR A 157 -1.33 -0.54 -8.92
C TYR A 157 0.03 -0.25 -9.55
N GLY A 158 0.45 1.01 -9.55
CA GLY A 158 1.76 1.41 -10.09
C GLY A 158 2.19 2.80 -9.65
N SER A 159 3.47 3.12 -9.82
CA SER A 159 3.98 4.49 -9.75
C SER A 159 3.98 5.12 -11.14
N GLY A 160 3.47 6.34 -11.24
CA GLY A 160 3.55 7.16 -12.47
C GLY A 160 4.91 7.83 -12.63
N MET A 161 5.07 8.60 -13.72
CA MET A 161 6.32 9.31 -14.03
C MET A 161 6.71 10.37 -12.97
N GLN A 162 5.73 10.82 -12.16
CA GLN A 162 5.92 11.77 -11.07
C GLN A 162 6.05 11.09 -9.68
N ASN A 163 6.41 9.80 -9.61
CA ASN A 163 6.57 9.05 -8.35
C ASN A 163 5.33 8.93 -7.44
N HIS A 164 4.17 9.43 -7.86
CA HIS A 164 2.91 9.20 -7.13
C HIS A 164 2.38 7.80 -7.45
N PHE A 165 2.07 7.04 -6.40
CA PHE A 165 1.39 5.76 -6.51
C PHE A 165 -0.08 5.96 -6.83
N HIS A 166 -0.56 5.26 -7.84
CA HIS A 166 -1.96 5.26 -8.24
C HIS A 166 -2.46 3.82 -8.34
N LEU A 167 -3.76 3.68 -8.14
CA LEU A 167 -4.50 2.44 -8.36
C LEU A 167 -5.55 2.71 -9.42
N THR A 168 -5.39 2.12 -10.59
CA THR A 168 -6.32 2.30 -11.72
C THR A 168 -7.25 1.10 -11.80
N ALA A 169 -8.55 1.33 -11.71
CA ALA A 169 -9.56 0.32 -12.02
C ALA A 169 -9.84 0.31 -13.53
N VAL A 170 -9.90 -0.89 -14.13
CA VAL A 170 -10.26 -1.03 -15.55
C VAL A 170 -11.70 -0.59 -15.79
N HIS A 171 -12.59 -0.89 -14.84
CA HIS A 171 -13.95 -0.36 -14.78
C HIS A 171 -14.19 0.24 -13.38
N ALA A 172 -14.14 1.57 -13.29
CA ALA A 172 -14.30 2.27 -12.01
C ALA A 172 -15.64 2.02 -11.30
N PRO A 173 -16.80 1.94 -11.97
CA PRO A 173 -18.09 1.66 -11.31
C PRO A 173 -18.17 0.29 -10.63
N ASP A 174 -17.27 -0.63 -11.00
CA ASP A 174 -17.23 -1.98 -10.43
C ASP A 174 -16.60 -2.05 -9.04
N TRP A 175 -15.96 -0.98 -8.61
CA TRP A 175 -15.21 -0.95 -7.38
C TRP A 175 -15.72 0.13 -6.43
N ASN A 176 -15.95 -0.28 -5.19
CA ASN A 176 -16.26 0.65 -4.13
C ASN A 176 -15.06 1.61 -3.89
N PRO A 177 -15.27 2.93 -3.86
CA PRO A 177 -14.19 3.91 -3.68
C PRO A 177 -13.41 3.75 -2.37
N GLN A 178 -14.09 3.42 -1.27
CA GLN A 178 -13.47 3.14 0.03
C GLN A 178 -12.53 1.94 -0.06
N MET A 179 -12.93 0.89 -0.80
CA MET A 179 -12.10 -0.30 -1.04
C MET A 179 -10.83 0.03 -1.84
N LEU A 180 -10.94 0.85 -2.89
CA LEU A 180 -9.78 1.29 -3.67
C LEU A 180 -8.82 2.14 -2.85
N ALA A 181 -9.35 3.09 -2.06
CA ALA A 181 -8.55 3.93 -1.18
C ALA A 181 -7.83 3.10 -0.10
N ALA A 182 -8.54 2.16 0.53
CA ALA A 182 -7.97 1.24 1.51
C ALA A 182 -6.84 0.38 0.92
N LEU A 183 -7.06 -0.17 -0.29
CA LEU A 183 -6.05 -0.97 -0.98
C LEU A 183 -4.80 -0.15 -1.32
N LEU A 184 -4.99 1.08 -1.82
CA LEU A 184 -3.89 2.01 -2.11
C LEU A 184 -3.10 2.38 -0.83
N ALA A 185 -3.79 2.68 0.26
CA ALA A 185 -3.16 2.99 1.55
C ALA A 185 -2.40 1.78 2.14
N LEU A 186 -2.92 0.56 1.96
CA LEU A 186 -2.24 -0.67 2.38
C LEU A 186 -0.97 -0.95 1.58
N HIS A 187 -0.98 -0.74 0.25
CA HIS A 187 0.23 -0.91 -0.57
C HIS A 187 1.32 0.06 -0.17
N THR A 188 0.98 1.34 -0.08
CA THR A 188 1.93 2.39 0.28
C THR A 188 2.44 2.23 1.72
N SER A 189 1.63 1.71 2.64
CA SER A 189 2.08 1.34 4.00
C SER A 189 3.05 0.14 4.02
N HIS A 190 2.92 -0.79 3.07
CA HIS A 190 3.75 -1.99 2.95
C HIS A 190 4.95 -1.83 2.00
N ASP A 191 5.24 -0.63 1.52
CA ASP A 191 6.29 -0.42 0.50
C ASP A 191 7.75 -0.51 1.00
N GLY A 192 7.95 -0.86 2.28
CA GLY A 192 9.21 -1.44 2.76
C GLY A 192 10.40 -0.47 2.84
N ILE A 193 11.61 -1.03 3.01
CA ILE A 193 12.86 -0.31 3.36
C ILE A 193 13.25 0.78 2.36
N MET A 194 12.91 0.63 1.08
CA MET A 194 13.26 1.57 0.00
C MET A 194 12.11 2.51 -0.37
N GLY A 195 11.16 2.76 0.52
CA GLY A 195 10.02 3.67 0.29
C GLY A 195 9.57 4.38 1.57
N ASP A 196 9.05 5.59 1.38
CA ASP A 196 8.42 6.39 2.44
C ASP A 196 6.99 5.90 2.62
N SER A 197 6.84 4.85 3.41
CA SER A 197 5.52 4.41 3.85
C SER A 197 4.92 5.47 4.75
N TRP A 198 3.74 5.97 4.39
CA TRP A 198 3.06 7.09 5.06
C TRP A 198 2.85 6.89 6.57
N ASP A 199 2.79 5.63 7.02
CA ASP A 199 2.55 5.27 8.42
C ASP A 199 3.83 5.12 9.26
N LYS A 200 5.01 5.30 8.65
CA LYS A 200 6.26 5.53 9.38
C LYS A 200 6.17 6.94 9.97
N GLY A 201 5.84 7.03 11.25
CA GLY A 201 6.11 8.25 12.00
C GLY A 201 7.63 8.43 12.12
N ALA A 202 8.10 9.67 11.97
CA ALA A 202 9.38 10.09 12.51
C ALA A 202 9.47 9.59 13.96
N ASP A 203 10.65 9.16 14.39
CA ASP A 203 10.93 9.04 15.81
C ASP A 203 10.41 10.30 16.51
N GLU A 204 9.76 10.10 17.64
CA GLU A 204 9.13 11.12 18.48
C GLU A 204 10.20 12.00 19.16
N THR A 205 11.11 12.56 18.36
CA THR A 205 12.22 13.43 18.78
C THR A 205 12.25 14.76 18.03
N ALA A 206 11.29 15.03 17.15
CA ALA A 206 11.19 16.32 16.45
C ALA A 206 9.79 16.94 16.52
N ASN A 207 9.30 17.26 17.73
CA ASN A 207 8.65 18.54 18.03
C ASN A 207 8.33 18.69 19.54
N PRO A 208 9.04 19.52 20.32
CA PRO A 208 8.53 19.96 21.62
C PRO A 208 7.47 21.05 21.43
N ALA A 209 6.40 20.96 22.24
CA ALA A 209 5.42 22.01 22.53
C ALA A 209 4.33 22.31 21.48
N VAL A 210 3.15 21.73 21.71
CA VAL A 210 1.90 22.50 21.64
C VAL A 210 1.23 22.38 23.02
N PRO A 211 1.09 23.47 23.78
CA PRO A 211 0.44 23.42 25.09
C PRO A 211 -1.06 23.16 24.90
N ARG A 212 -1.60 22.24 25.70
CA ARG A 212 -3.05 22.13 25.90
C ARG A 212 -3.46 23.28 26.82
N SER A 213 -4.17 24.27 26.30
CA SER A 213 -4.90 25.23 27.13
C SER A 213 -6.07 24.50 27.79
N GLY A 214 -6.17 24.66 29.11
CA GLY A 214 -7.31 24.26 29.92
C GLY A 214 -8.50 25.19 29.77
#